data_AF-A0A223KV15-F1
#
_entry.id   AF-A0A223KV15-F1
#
_cell.length_a   1.000
_cell.length_b   1.000
_cell.length_c   1.000
_cell.angle_alpha   90.00
_cell.angle_beta   90.00
_cell.angle_gamma   90.00
#
_symmetry.space_group_name_H-M   'P 1'
#
loop_
_entity.id
_entity.type
_entity.pdbx_description
1 polymer ?
#
loop_
_entity_poly.entity_id
_entity_poly.type
_entity_poly.pdbx_seq_one_letter_code
_entity_poly.pdbx_strand_id
1 'polypeptide(L)'
;MTEEQITFIREYNELLEVTVEALRYLGSDRTNAGSEMEERVYYDSLLAFLKIQQMNEALLDIFHDDTEKVQAIASFEVVVHELDKISTEPVHASNEIFQHHIIPAFEAWKIHLQSHLKTVIFH
;
A
#
# COMPACT_ATOMS: atom_id res chain seq x y z
N MET A 1 10.90 18.75 11.97
CA MET A 1 9.81 18.35 11.08
C MET A 1 8.97 19.57 10.74
N THR A 2 8.61 19.76 9.47
CA THR A 2 7.84 20.92 8.99
C THR A 2 6.36 20.58 8.86
N GLU A 3 5.50 21.60 8.75
CA GLU A 3 4.06 21.42 8.51
C GLU A 3 3.77 20.73 7.16
N GLU A 4 4.58 21.02 6.15
CA GLU A 4 4.54 20.33 4.85
C GLU A 4 4.85 18.84 4.99
N GLN A 5 5.86 18.47 5.79
CA GLN A 5 6.20 17.06 6.05
C GLN A 5 5.07 16.35 6.82
N ILE A 6 4.43 17.02 7.79
CA ILE A 6 3.29 16.45 8.52
C ILE A 6 2.10 16.23 7.59
N THR A 7 1.80 17.21 6.72
CA THR A 7 0.74 17.08 5.71
C THR A 7 1.02 15.92 4.75
N PHE A 8 2.25 15.83 4.24
CA PHE A 8 2.68 14.71 3.41
C PHE A 8 2.49 13.35 4.09
N ILE A 9 2.86 13.23 5.37
CA ILE A 9 2.69 11.98 6.14
C ILE A 9 1.19 11.63 6.33
N ARG A 10 0.31 12.64 6.48
CA ARG A 10 -1.14 12.43 6.56
C ARG A 10 -1.71 11.94 5.23
N GLU A 11 -1.39 12.61 4.13
CA GLU A 11 -1.80 12.20 2.78
C GLU A 11 -1.31 10.79 2.44
N TYR A 12 -0.06 10.49 2.81
CA TYR A 12 0.51 9.16 2.68
C TYR A 12 -0.31 8.13 3.46
N ASN A 13 -0.64 8.42 4.73
CA ASN A 13 -1.43 7.53 5.56
C ASN A 13 -2.85 7.30 5.01
N GLU A 14 -3.48 8.31 4.43
CA GLU A 14 -4.77 8.20 3.75
C GLU A 14 -4.68 7.33 2.49
N LEU A 15 -3.62 7.49 1.69
CA LEU A 15 -3.36 6.63 0.53
C LEU A 15 -3.26 5.16 0.93
N LEU A 16 -2.60 4.84 2.05
CA LEU A 16 -2.52 3.47 2.56
C LEU A 16 -3.89 2.88 2.91
N GLU A 17 -4.79 3.68 3.50
CA GLU A 17 -6.14 3.23 3.84
C GLU A 17 -6.97 2.95 2.58
N VAL A 18 -7.01 3.90 1.65
CA VAL A 18 -7.75 3.74 0.39
C VAL A 18 -7.22 2.55 -0.42
N THR A 19 -5.90 2.32 -0.41
CA THR A 19 -5.30 1.17 -1.09
C THR A 19 -5.74 -0.15 -0.46
N VAL A 20 -5.78 -0.26 0.87
CA VAL A 20 -6.31 -1.48 1.53
C VAL A 20 -7.76 -1.73 1.13
N GLU A 21 -8.59 -0.70 1.07
CA GLU A 21 -10.00 -0.85 0.67
C GLU A 21 -10.14 -1.33 -0.78
N ALA A 22 -9.34 -0.78 -1.70
CA ALA A 22 -9.30 -1.22 -3.10
C ALA A 22 -8.81 -2.67 -3.24
N LEU A 23 -7.80 -3.08 -2.48
CA LEU A 23 -7.32 -4.47 -2.49
C LEU A 23 -8.36 -5.43 -1.92
N ARG A 24 -9.00 -5.08 -0.80
CA ARG A 24 -10.14 -5.84 -0.27
C ARG A 24 -11.28 -5.91 -1.26
N TYR A 25 -11.45 -4.87 -2.08
CA TYR A 25 -12.41 -4.91 -3.17
C TYR A 25 -12.05 -6.02 -4.16
N LEU A 26 -10.83 -6.02 -4.67
CA LEU A 26 -10.33 -7.02 -5.63
C LEU A 26 -10.29 -8.43 -5.06
N GLY A 27 -10.05 -8.57 -3.76
CA GLY A 27 -9.98 -9.88 -3.11
C GLY A 27 -11.33 -10.51 -2.82
N SER A 28 -12.44 -9.77 -2.71
CA SER A 28 -13.71 -10.39 -2.30
C SER A 28 -14.34 -11.25 -3.40
N ASP A 29 -14.98 -12.36 -3.04
CA ASP A 29 -15.77 -13.17 -3.96
C ASP A 29 -17.01 -12.41 -4.45
N ARG A 30 -16.97 -11.98 -5.71
CA ARG A 30 -18.02 -11.18 -6.35
C ARG A 30 -18.57 -11.89 -7.57
N THR A 31 -19.86 -11.72 -7.82
CA THR A 31 -20.54 -12.20 -9.03
C THR A 31 -20.20 -11.41 -10.29
N ASN A 32 -19.52 -10.26 -10.16
CA ASN A 32 -19.21 -9.33 -11.26
C ASN A 32 -17.72 -9.37 -11.65
N ALA A 33 -17.08 -10.52 -11.46
CA ALA A 33 -15.70 -10.76 -11.88
C ALA A 33 -15.52 -10.41 -13.38
N GLY A 34 -14.50 -9.62 -13.72
CA GLY A 34 -14.22 -9.14 -15.08
C GLY A 34 -15.07 -7.95 -15.53
N SER A 35 -15.64 -7.17 -14.60
CA SER A 35 -16.33 -5.92 -14.94
C SER A 35 -15.36 -4.76 -15.22
N GLU A 36 -15.76 -3.76 -16.02
CA GLU A 36 -14.97 -2.54 -16.26
C GLU A 36 -14.57 -1.83 -14.94
N MET A 37 -15.44 -1.89 -13.93
CA MET A 37 -15.18 -1.33 -12.62
C MET A 37 -14.02 -2.05 -11.92
N GLU A 38 -14.00 -3.37 -12.00
CA GLU A 38 -12.94 -4.18 -11.39
C GLU A 38 -11.60 -4.00 -12.11
N GLU A 39 -11.61 -3.95 -13.44
CA GLU A 39 -10.41 -3.61 -14.21
C GLU A 39 -9.85 -2.24 -13.81
N ARG A 40 -10.74 -1.24 -13.65
CA ARG A 40 -10.33 0.08 -13.18
C ARG A 40 -9.72 0.02 -11.78
N VAL A 41 -10.39 -0.62 -10.83
CA VAL A 41 -9.88 -0.76 -9.45
C VAL A 41 -8.55 -1.51 -9.43
N TYR A 42 -8.38 -2.50 -10.30
CA TYR A 42 -7.12 -3.23 -10.47
C TYR A 42 -5.99 -2.29 -10.89
N TYR A 43 -6.16 -1.55 -11.98
CA TYR A 43 -5.14 -0.62 -12.45
C TYR A 43 -4.88 0.51 -11.46
N ASP A 44 -5.93 1.06 -10.84
CA ASP A 44 -5.80 2.10 -9.82
C ASP A 44 -5.00 1.59 -8.61
N SER A 45 -5.17 0.32 -8.23
CA SER A 45 -4.39 -0.32 -7.16
C SER A 45 -2.92 -0.47 -7.55
N LEU A 46 -2.60 -0.86 -8.79
CA LEU A 46 -1.22 -0.92 -9.27
C LEU A 46 -0.55 0.46 -9.26
N LEU A 47 -1.28 1.50 -9.71
CA LEU A 47 -0.80 2.88 -9.65
C LEU A 47 -0.59 3.35 -8.22
N ALA A 48 -1.47 2.95 -7.29
CA ALA A 48 -1.31 3.25 -5.87
C ALA A 48 -0.03 2.63 -5.30
N PHE A 49 0.32 1.39 -5.65
CA PHE A 49 1.58 0.78 -5.21
C PHE A 49 2.81 1.53 -5.73
N LEU A 50 2.81 1.94 -7.00
CA LEU A 50 3.89 2.75 -7.56
C LEU A 50 4.00 4.10 -6.83
N LYS A 51 2.86 4.71 -6.51
CA LYS A 51 2.83 5.98 -5.76
C LYS A 51 3.34 5.81 -4.34
N ILE A 52 2.94 4.74 -3.66
CA ILE A 52 3.41 4.39 -2.32
C ILE A 52 4.93 4.19 -2.34
N GLN A 53 5.46 3.46 -3.32
CA GLN A 53 6.91 3.27 -3.47
C GLN A 53 7.65 4.61 -3.61
N GLN A 54 7.16 5.51 -4.47
CA GLN A 54 7.74 6.85 -4.62
C GLN A 54 7.65 7.66 -3.32
N MET A 55 6.54 7.57 -2.59
CA MET A 55 6.38 8.28 -1.33
C MET A 55 7.25 7.67 -0.21
N ASN A 56 7.52 6.37 -0.24
CA ASN A 56 8.47 5.71 0.66
C ASN A 56 9.87 6.28 0.51
N GLU A 57 10.35 6.55 -0.71
CA GLU A 57 11.64 7.21 -0.95
C GLU A 57 11.71 8.57 -0.24
N ALA A 58 10.66 9.39 -0.38
CA ALA A 58 10.57 10.67 0.33
C ALA A 58 10.48 10.52 1.86
N LEU A 59 9.79 9.48 2.37
CA LEU A 59 9.75 9.19 3.80
C LEU A 59 11.11 8.76 4.35
N LEU A 60 11.89 8.00 3.57
CA LEU A 60 13.25 7.62 3.94
C LEU A 60 14.14 8.86 4.11
N ASP A 61 13.99 9.86 3.24
CA ASP A 61 14.71 11.13 3.39
C ASP A 61 14.24 11.91 4.63
N ILE A 62 12.93 11.93 4.92
CA ILE A 62 12.38 12.61 6.11
C ILE A 62 12.86 11.95 7.41
N PHE A 63 12.96 10.62 7.42
CA PHE A 63 13.26 9.83 8.62
C PHE A 63 14.67 9.21 8.62
N HIS A 64 15.60 9.70 7.81
CA HIS A 64 16.93 9.09 7.62
C HIS A 64 17.71 8.81 8.93
N ASP A 65 17.49 9.61 9.97
CA ASP A 65 18.13 9.46 11.28
C ASP A 65 17.40 8.49 12.24
N ASP A 66 16.19 8.04 11.90
CA ASP A 66 15.37 7.13 12.70
C ASP A 66 15.39 5.72 12.11
N THR A 67 16.30 4.88 12.63
CA THR A 67 16.53 3.53 12.12
C THR A 67 15.29 2.64 12.17
N GLU A 68 14.44 2.79 13.19
CA GLU A 68 13.22 1.98 13.31
C GLU A 68 12.20 2.37 12.22
N LYS A 69 12.01 3.67 11.99
CA LYS A 69 11.13 4.17 10.91
C LYS A 69 11.65 3.78 9.53
N VAL A 70 12.96 3.93 9.30
CA VAL A 70 13.61 3.54 8.04
C VAL A 70 13.42 2.05 7.76
N GLN A 71 13.60 1.20 8.76
CA GLN A 71 13.39 -0.24 8.62
C GLN A 71 11.92 -0.58 8.33
N ALA A 72 10.98 0.06 9.01
CA ALA A 72 9.56 -0.11 8.75
C ALA A 72 9.17 0.29 7.31
N ILE A 73 9.71 1.41 6.81
CA ILE A 73 9.49 1.86 5.42
C ILE A 73 10.10 0.88 4.43
N ALA A 74 11.36 0.48 4.63
CA ALA A 74 12.09 -0.43 3.74
C ALA A 74 11.44 -1.82 3.65
N SER A 75 10.75 -2.27 4.71
CA SER A 75 10.04 -3.55 4.70
C SER A 75 8.87 -3.63 3.70
N PHE A 76 8.55 -2.53 3.00
CA PHE A 76 7.63 -2.53 1.86
C PHE A 76 8.07 -3.47 0.71
N GLU A 77 9.36 -3.82 0.62
CA GLU A 77 9.87 -4.80 -0.35
C GLU A 77 9.12 -6.14 -0.28
N VAL A 78 8.65 -6.55 0.90
CA VAL A 78 7.83 -7.76 1.06
C VAL A 78 6.53 -7.66 0.26
N VAL A 79 5.90 -6.48 0.23
CA VAL A 79 4.69 -6.24 -0.56
C VAL A 79 5.01 -6.32 -2.05
N VAL A 80 6.11 -5.71 -2.49
CA VAL A 80 6.56 -5.76 -3.89
C VAL A 80 6.78 -7.21 -4.34
N HIS A 81 7.40 -8.03 -3.49
CA HIS A 81 7.59 -9.45 -3.79
C HIS A 81 6.28 -10.24 -3.94
N GLU A 82 5.25 -9.91 -3.16
CA GLU A 82 3.93 -10.53 -3.34
C GLU A 82 3.21 -10.00 -4.59
N LEU A 83 3.44 -8.73 -4.97
CA LEU A 83 2.90 -8.16 -6.19
C LEU A 83 3.49 -8.79 -7.46
N ASP A 84 4.75 -9.23 -7.44
CA ASP A 84 5.35 -9.97 -8.56
C ASP A 84 4.61 -11.27 -8.91
N LYS A 85 3.73 -11.75 -8.02
CA LYS A 85 2.93 -12.97 -8.22
C LYS A 85 1.65 -12.73 -9.02
N ILE A 86 1.24 -11.48 -9.25
CA ILE A 86 0.04 -11.18 -10.03
C ILE A 86 0.32 -11.14 -11.53
N SER A 87 -0.68 -11.55 -12.32
CA SER A 87 -0.66 -11.29 -13.76
C SER A 87 -0.74 -9.79 -14.03
N THR A 88 -0.02 -9.27 -15.02
CA THR A 88 -0.20 -7.88 -15.47
C THR A 88 -1.60 -7.62 -16.06
N GLU A 89 -2.35 -8.67 -16.38
CA GLU A 89 -3.70 -8.59 -16.94
C GLU A 89 -4.77 -8.84 -15.86
N PRO A 90 -5.71 -7.89 -15.65
CA PRO A 90 -6.73 -7.98 -14.59
C PRO A 90 -7.57 -9.26 -14.67
N VAL A 91 -7.98 -9.65 -15.89
CA VAL A 91 -8.80 -10.86 -16.15
C VAL A 91 -8.12 -12.16 -15.73
N HIS A 92 -6.80 -12.12 -15.50
CA HIS A 92 -5.98 -13.25 -15.10
C HIS A 92 -5.48 -13.14 -13.65
N ALA A 93 -5.78 -12.03 -12.96
CA ALA A 93 -5.48 -11.90 -11.55
C ALA A 93 -6.50 -12.73 -10.74
N SER A 94 -6.00 -13.72 -10.00
CA SER A 94 -6.86 -14.55 -9.14
C SER A 94 -7.19 -13.82 -7.84
N ASN A 95 -8.47 -13.83 -7.45
CA ASN A 95 -8.93 -13.38 -6.14
C ASN A 95 -8.13 -14.05 -5.01
N GLU A 96 -7.73 -15.31 -5.18
CA GLU A 96 -6.90 -16.03 -4.19
C GLU A 96 -5.55 -15.36 -3.97
N ILE A 97 -4.94 -14.77 -5.01
CA ILE A 97 -3.67 -14.05 -4.88
C ILE A 97 -3.89 -12.78 -4.04
N PHE A 98 -4.96 -12.04 -4.29
CA PHE A 98 -5.29 -10.89 -3.45
C PHE A 98 -5.56 -11.30 -2.01
N GLN A 99 -6.41 -12.30 -1.78
CA GLN A 99 -6.82 -12.74 -0.44
C GLN A 99 -5.69 -13.34 0.40
N HIS A 100 -4.84 -14.18 -0.20
CA HIS A 100 -3.87 -14.98 0.53
C HIS A 100 -2.44 -14.43 0.47
N HIS A 101 -2.15 -13.50 -0.45
CA HIS A 101 -0.81 -12.96 -0.65
C HIS A 101 -0.78 -11.45 -0.45
N ILE A 102 -1.43 -10.69 -1.33
CA ILE A 102 -1.23 -9.23 -1.39
C ILE A 102 -1.86 -8.52 -0.20
N ILE A 103 -3.13 -8.78 0.09
CA ILE A 103 -3.84 -8.11 1.20
C ILE A 103 -3.13 -8.38 2.53
N PRO A 104 -2.81 -9.64 2.91
CA PRO A 104 -2.12 -9.91 4.17
C PRO A 104 -0.76 -9.22 4.26
N ALA A 105 0.05 -9.26 3.19
CA ALA A 105 1.37 -8.63 3.20
C ALA A 105 1.28 -7.10 3.32
N PHE A 106 0.38 -6.48 2.55
CA PHE A 106 0.19 -5.04 2.58
C PHE A 106 -0.38 -4.56 3.91
N GLU A 107 -1.37 -5.24 4.48
CA GLU A 107 -1.93 -4.87 5.78
C GLU A 107 -0.93 -5.03 6.92
N ALA A 108 -0.15 -6.12 6.93
CA ALA A 108 0.88 -6.34 7.94
C ALA A 108 1.94 -5.23 7.92
N TRP A 109 2.45 -4.92 6.73
CA TRP A 109 3.39 -3.83 6.53
C TRP A 109 2.78 -2.47 6.91
N LYS A 110 1.55 -2.18 6.45
CA LYS A 110 0.83 -0.93 6.76
C LYS A 110 0.72 -0.75 8.28
N ILE A 111 0.23 -1.76 9.00
CA ILE A 111 0.06 -1.70 10.46
C ILE A 111 1.40 -1.41 11.15
N HIS A 112 2.47 -2.09 10.71
CA HIS A 112 3.80 -1.88 11.25
C HIS A 112 4.25 -0.43 11.03
N LEU A 113 4.21 0.07 9.80
CA LEU A 113 4.61 1.45 9.48
C LEU A 113 3.76 2.50 10.21
N GLN A 114 2.43 2.33 10.20
CA GLN A 114 1.51 3.25 10.86
C GLN A 114 1.72 3.34 12.37
N SER A 115 2.18 2.26 13.02
CA SER A 115 2.53 2.32 14.45
C SER A 115 3.63 3.35 14.74
N HIS A 116 4.54 3.57 13.78
CA HIS A 116 5.59 4.59 13.87
C HIS A 116 5.17 5.97 13.35
N LEU A 117 4.23 6.04 12.39
CA LEU A 117 3.77 7.33 11.85
C LEU A 117 2.74 8.02 12.74
N LYS A 118 1.96 7.26 13.54
CA LYS A 118 0.98 7.83 14.48
C LYS A 118 1.61 8.79 15.50
N THR A 119 2.82 8.50 15.96
CA THR A 119 3.54 9.39 16.89
C THR A 119 3.91 10.74 16.26
N VAL A 120 3.88 10.84 14.93
CA VAL A 120 4.18 12.05 14.17
C VAL A 120 2.90 12.84 13.85
N ILE A 121 1.81 12.14 13.52
CA ILE A 121 0.55 12.77 13.10
C ILE A 121 -0.23 13.37 14.28
N PHE A 122 -0.13 12.75 15.47
CA PHE A 122 -0.88 13.11 16.68
C PHE A 122 -0.05 13.89 17.73
N HIS A 123 1.19 14.25 17.42
CA HIS A 123 2.00 15.22 18.19
C HIS A 123 1.84 16.61 17.59
#